data_AF-A0A7Y8U8X0-F1
#
_entry.id   AF-A0A7Y8U8X0-F1
#
_cell.length_a   1.000
_cell.length_b   1.000
_cell.length_c   1.000
_cell.angle_alpha   90.00
_cell.angle_beta   90.00
_cell.angle_gamma   90.00
#
_symmetry.space_group_name_H-M   'P 1'
#
loop_
_entity.id
_entity.type
_entity.pdbx_description
1 polymer ?
#
loop_
_entity_poly.entity_id
_entity_poly.type
_entity_poly.pdbx_seq_one_letter_code
_entity_poly.pdbx_strand_id
1 'polypeptide(L)'
;MLPLKYLMIVENQHFLLNDGDEDVGFAVALVDIESVHPWQSDEVEAACATYWAEGYLAWVNRNIRPIDPPIQVIAKRKLYRIELML
;
A
#
# COMPACT_ATOMS: atom_id res chain seq x y z
N MET A 1 6.38 4.65 -14.30
CA MET A 1 7.04 3.47 -14.90
C MET A 1 7.19 2.42 -13.81
N LEU A 2 7.13 1.14 -14.17
CA LEU A 2 7.42 0.03 -13.27
C LEU A 2 8.82 -0.51 -13.61
N PRO A 3 9.61 -0.99 -12.63
CA PRO A 3 9.24 -1.11 -11.21
C PRO A 3 9.21 0.23 -10.46
N LEU A 4 8.27 0.40 -9.53
CA LEU A 4 8.23 1.54 -8.60
C LEU A 4 8.98 1.15 -7.33
N LYS A 5 10.06 1.86 -7.03
CA LYS A 5 10.94 1.54 -5.89
C LYS A 5 10.65 2.43 -4.69
N TYR A 6 10.87 1.89 -3.50
CA TYR A 6 10.79 2.63 -2.23
C TYR A 6 9.39 3.21 -1.94
N LEU A 7 8.34 2.41 -2.16
CA LEU A 7 6.98 2.79 -1.78
C LEU A 7 6.74 2.47 -0.30
N MET A 8 6.29 3.45 0.47
CA MET A 8 5.92 3.26 1.88
C MET A 8 4.50 2.69 1.96
N ILE A 9 4.32 1.63 2.73
CA ILE A 9 3.00 1.19 3.19
C ILE A 9 2.69 1.93 4.48
N VAL A 10 1.58 2.67 4.46
CA VAL A 10 1.03 3.35 5.63
C VAL A 10 -0.31 2.74 5.96
N GLU A 11 -0.43 2.22 7.17
CA GLU A 11 -1.66 1.65 7.71
C GLU A 11 -2.45 2.70 8.48
N ASN A 12 -3.77 2.68 8.35
CA ASN A 12 -4.72 3.60 9.00
C ASN A 12 -6.00 2.86 9.39
N GLN A 13 -6.71 3.36 10.40
CA GLN A 13 -7.89 2.68 10.95
C GLN A 13 -9.16 2.95 10.13
N HIS A 14 -9.28 4.15 9.54
CA HIS A 14 -10.49 4.57 8.84
C HIS A 14 -10.28 4.68 7.33
N PHE A 15 -11.22 4.19 6.52
CA PHE A 15 -11.16 4.36 5.07
C PHE A 15 -11.16 5.84 4.67
N LEU A 16 -10.15 6.26 3.91
CA LEU A 16 -10.04 7.60 3.32
C LEU A 16 -10.73 7.61 1.96
N LEU A 17 -11.91 8.23 1.86
CA LEU A 17 -12.81 8.11 0.70
C LEU A 17 -12.71 9.31 -0.25
N ASN A 18 -12.38 10.49 0.28
CA ASN A 18 -12.33 11.74 -0.45
C ASN A 18 -10.90 12.24 -0.61
N ASP A 19 -10.71 13.10 -1.61
CA ASP A 19 -9.43 13.80 -1.77
C ASP A 19 -9.22 14.77 -0.60
N GLY A 20 -8.02 14.75 -0.02
CA GLY A 20 -7.71 15.52 1.19
C GLY A 20 -8.09 14.84 2.51
N ASP A 21 -8.73 13.66 2.51
CA ASP A 21 -8.94 12.88 3.72
C ASP A 21 -7.59 12.45 4.33
N GLU A 22 -7.47 12.59 5.64
CA GLU A 22 -6.29 12.21 6.43
C GLU A 22 -6.71 11.39 7.67
N ASP A 23 -5.83 10.51 8.14
CA ASP A 23 -5.96 9.81 9.42
C ASP A 23 -4.60 9.70 10.10
N VAL A 24 -4.59 9.50 11.42
CA VAL A 24 -3.37 9.10 12.12
C VAL A 24 -3.07 7.66 11.72
N GLY A 25 -1.89 7.43 11.18
CA GLY A 25 -1.47 6.12 10.70
C GLY A 25 -0.04 5.78 11.10
N PHE A 26 0.43 4.64 10.61
CA PHE A 26 1.76 4.14 10.87
C PHE A 26 2.42 3.70 9.57
N ALA A 27 3.65 4.13 9.35
CA ALA A 27 4.51 3.55 8.31
C ALA A 27 5.00 2.19 8.82
N VAL A 28 4.64 1.12 8.10
CA VAL A 28 4.84 -0.27 8.55
C VAL A 28 5.80 -1.07 7.65
N ALA A 29 5.99 -0.65 6.41
CA ALA A 29 6.91 -1.32 5.49
C ALA A 29 7.33 -0.41 4.35
N LEU A 30 8.50 -0.70 3.78
CA LEU A 30 8.94 -0.18 2.50
C LEU A 30 8.95 -1.33 1.48
N VAL A 31 8.32 -1.13 0.33
CA VAL A 31 8.18 -2.15 -0.72
C VAL A 31 8.62 -1.62 -2.07
N ASP A 32 8.84 -2.53 -3.01
CA ASP A 32 8.97 -2.23 -4.42
C ASP A 32 7.75 -2.82 -5.16
N ILE A 33 7.12 -2.06 -6.06
CA ILE A 33 6.10 -2.58 -6.97
C ILE A 33 6.81 -3.06 -8.23
N GLU A 34 6.86 -4.38 -8.44
CA GLU A 34 7.53 -5.00 -9.58
C GLU A 34 6.72 -4.84 -10.86
N SER A 35 5.44 -5.19 -10.80
CA SER A 35 4.50 -5.14 -11.92
C SER A 35 3.08 -4.82 -11.42
N VAL A 36 2.22 -4.41 -12.36
CA VAL A 36 0.79 -4.24 -12.13
C VAL A 36 0.06 -4.91 -13.29
N HIS A 37 -0.92 -5.75 -12.98
CA HIS A 37 -1.71 -6.49 -13.98
C HIS A 37 -3.17 -6.60 -13.53
N PRO A 38 -4.13 -6.93 -14.43
CA PRO A 38 -5.50 -7.22 -14.02
C PRO A 38 -5.51 -8.33 -12.98
N TRP A 39 -6.19 -8.12 -11.86
CA TRP A 39 -6.25 -9.09 -10.79
C TRP A 39 -6.95 -10.37 -11.26
N GLN A 40 -6.37 -11.53 -10.98
CA GLN A 40 -6.90 -12.83 -11.38
C GLN A 40 -7.60 -13.54 -10.21
N SER A 41 -8.58 -14.39 -10.52
CA SER A 41 -9.40 -15.05 -9.50
C SER A 41 -8.66 -16.13 -8.70
N ASP A 42 -7.53 -16.62 -9.21
CA ASP A 42 -6.62 -17.53 -8.52
C ASP A 42 -5.60 -16.81 -7.61
N GLU A 43 -5.58 -15.47 -7.60
CA GLU A 43 -4.68 -14.67 -6.78
C GLU A 43 -5.31 -14.20 -5.44
N VAL A 44 -6.52 -14.66 -5.10
CA VAL A 44 -7.25 -14.20 -3.89
C VAL A 44 -6.46 -14.48 -2.61
N GLU A 45 -5.94 -15.70 -2.46
CA GLU A 45 -5.14 -16.09 -1.30
C GLU A 45 -3.82 -15.31 -1.24
N ALA A 46 -3.12 -15.18 -2.37
CA ALA A 46 -1.87 -14.44 -2.45
C ALA A 46 -2.04 -12.94 -2.17
N ALA A 47 -3.20 -12.38 -2.49
CA ALA A 47 -3.59 -11.01 -2.19
C ALA A 47 -4.10 -10.81 -0.75
N CYS A 48 -4.18 -11.88 0.05
CA CYS A 48 -4.81 -11.88 1.38
C CYS A 48 -6.24 -11.30 1.35
N ALA A 49 -6.97 -11.51 0.25
CA ALA A 49 -8.31 -10.98 0.04
C ALA A 49 -9.38 -12.03 0.37
N THR A 50 -10.63 -11.60 0.55
CA THR A 50 -11.76 -12.49 0.84
C THR A 50 -12.53 -12.91 -0.42
N TYR A 51 -12.47 -12.15 -1.50
CA TYR A 51 -13.12 -12.44 -2.77
C TYR A 51 -12.43 -11.72 -3.93
N TRP A 52 -12.52 -12.27 -5.13
CA TRP A 52 -12.07 -11.61 -6.36
C TRP A 52 -13.18 -10.77 -7.00
N ALA A 53 -12.82 -9.65 -7.64
CA ALA A 53 -13.72 -8.86 -8.46
C ALA A 53 -13.05 -8.35 -9.75
N GLU A 54 -13.81 -8.36 -10.84
CA GLU A 54 -13.37 -7.84 -12.13
C GLU A 54 -13.11 -6.32 -12.06
N GLY A 55 -12.12 -5.85 -12.83
CA GLY A 55 -11.76 -4.43 -12.95
C GLY A 55 -10.73 -3.94 -11.93
N TYR A 56 -10.36 -4.76 -10.95
CA TYR A 56 -9.27 -4.48 -10.02
C TYR A 56 -7.91 -4.86 -10.59
N LEU A 57 -6.85 -4.22 -10.09
CA LEU A 57 -5.47 -4.48 -10.47
C LEU A 57 -4.72 -5.12 -9.29
N ALA A 58 -3.94 -6.15 -9.58
CA ALA A 58 -2.97 -6.71 -8.67
C ALA A 58 -1.66 -5.90 -8.76
N TRP A 59 -1.15 -5.45 -7.61
CA TRP A 59 0.13 -4.76 -7.51
C TRP A 59 1.14 -5.72 -6.87
N VAL A 60 2.12 -6.18 -7.67
CA VAL A 60 3.06 -7.22 -7.22
C VAL A 60 4.14 -6.60 -6.34
N ASN A 61 3.99 -6.80 -5.03
CA ASN A 61 4.94 -6.33 -4.03
C ASN A 61 6.18 -7.24 -3.99
N ARG A 62 7.37 -6.63 -4.07
CA ARG A 62 8.68 -7.28 -3.91
C ARG A 62 9.55 -6.53 -2.93
N ASN A 63 10.61 -7.20 -2.48
CA ASN A 63 11.66 -6.59 -1.66
C ASN A 63 11.08 -5.87 -0.43
N ILE A 64 10.19 -6.58 0.27
CA ILE A 64 9.45 -6.07 1.42
C ILE A 64 10.42 -5.88 2.59
N ARG A 65 10.45 -4.67 3.13
CA ARG A 65 11.26 -4.28 4.28
C ARG A 65 10.34 -3.79 5.39
N PRO A 66 10.01 -4.63 6.37
CA PRO A 66 9.20 -4.21 7.52
C PRO A 66 9.88 -3.09 8.32
N ILE A 67 9.08 -2.20 8.91
CA ILE A 67 9.51 -1.14 9.82
C ILE A 67 9.00 -1.53 11.21
N ASP A 68 9.94 -1.81 12.13
CA ASP A 68 9.66 -2.20 13.50
C ASP A 68 10.65 -1.49 14.46
N PRO A 69 10.18 -0.63 15.37
CA PRO A 69 8.78 -0.27 15.60
C PRO A 69 8.19 0.58 14.46
N PRO A 70 6.88 0.47 14.16
CA PRO A 70 6.21 1.34 13.20
C PRO A 70 6.35 2.82 13.57
N ILE A 71 6.45 3.69 12.55
CA ILE A 71 6.64 5.13 12.74
C ILE A 71 5.29 5.84 12.54
N GLN A 72 4.83 6.59 13.53
CA GLN A 72 3.58 7.35 13.42
C GLN A 72 3.71 8.43 12.34
N VAL A 73 2.74 8.48 11.41
CA VAL A 73 2.69 9.41 10.28
C VAL A 73 1.25 9.80 9.97
N ILE A 74 1.05 10.78 9.09
CA ILE A 74 -0.28 11.09 8.54
C ILE A 74 -0.54 10.19 7.33
N ALA A 75 -1.57 9.36 7.41
CA ALA A 75 -2.07 8.59 6.27
C ALA A 75 -2.92 9.48 5.37
N LYS A 76 -2.72 9.39 4.05
CA LYS A 76 -3.49 10.13 3.04
C LYS A 76 -3.98 9.20 1.94
N ARG A 77 -5.04 9.61 1.24
CA ARG A 77 -5.60 8.86 0.11
C ARG A 77 -4.62 8.83 -1.08
N LYS A 78 -4.58 7.70 -1.81
CA LYS A 78 -3.73 7.45 -3.00
C LYS A 78 -2.22 7.48 -2.67
N LEU A 79 -1.40 7.69 -3.70
CA LEU A 79 0.04 7.85 -3.57
C LEU A 79 0.37 9.31 -3.25
N TYR A 80 1.16 9.53 -2.21
CA TYR A 80 1.59 10.85 -1.77
C TYR A 80 3.05 10.79 -1.32
N ARG A 81 3.68 11.96 -1.26
CA ARG A 81 5.02 12.08 -0.70
C ARG A 81 4.92 12.08 0.81
N ILE A 82 5.75 11.26 1.44
CA ILE A 82 5.90 11.21 2.88
C ILE A 82 7.29 11.73 3.26
N GLU A 83 7.34 12.53 4.31
CA GLU A 83 8.58 12.96 4.93
C GLU A 83 8.64 12.30 6.31
N LEU A 84 9.66 11.46 6.51
CA LEU A 84 9.91 10.85 7.80
C LEU A 84 10.80 11.78 8.60
N MET A 85 10.31 12.22 9.75
CA MET A 85 11.15 12.83 10.78
C MET A 85 11.75 11.67 11.61
N LEU A 86 12.91 11.19 11.15
CA LEU A 86 13.71 10.16 11.84
C LEU A 86 14.59 10.78 12.91
#